data_AF-A0A016SP60-F1
#
_entry.id   AF-A0A016SP60-F1
#
_cell.length_a   1.000
_cell.length_b   1.000
_cell.length_c   1.000
_cell.angle_alpha   90.00
_cell.angle_beta   90.00
_cell.angle_gamma   90.00
#
_symmetry.space_group_name_H-M   'P 1'
#
loop_
_entity.id
_entity.type
_entity.pdbx_description
1 polymer ?
#
loop_
_entity_poly.entity_id
_entity_poly.type
_entity_poly.pdbx_seq_one_letter_code
_entity_poly.pdbx_strand_id
1 'polypeptide(L)'
;MVLLGCAAVLSNGCVVAPKGSMLLALAAKAFNVPVLIVSQTFKFVDKVQASGRVALLGRESMELVPSDLITAIVTDIRVLPPTSAPAVLKAKALDLE
;
A
#
# COMPACT_ATOMS: atom_id res chain seq x y z
N MET A 1 -1.13 -17.45 -3.77
CA MET A 1 -1.52 -16.02 -3.77
C MET A 1 -1.45 -15.52 -2.34
N VAL A 2 -0.81 -14.38 -2.08
CA VAL A 2 -0.69 -13.79 -0.74
C VAL A 2 -1.56 -12.55 -0.65
N LEU A 3 -2.40 -12.48 0.37
CA LEU A 3 -3.24 -11.32 0.67
C LEU A 3 -2.66 -10.60 1.89
N LEU A 4 -2.37 -9.32 1.74
CA LEU A 4 -1.90 -8.47 2.83
C LEU A 4 -2.87 -7.30 3.05
N GLY A 5 -3.20 -7.06 4.31
CA GLY A 5 -3.90 -5.85 4.71
C GLY A 5 -2.93 -4.69 4.88
N CYS A 6 -3.42 -3.46 4.70
CA CYS A 6 -2.63 -2.27 4.93
C CYS A 6 -3.35 -1.23 5.80
N ALA A 7 -2.55 -0.36 6.42
CA ALA A 7 -3.02 0.80 7.15
C ALA A 7 -3.16 2.02 6.24
N ALA A 8 -2.24 2.20 5.30
CA ALA A 8 -2.27 3.30 4.34
C ALA A 8 -1.56 2.93 3.03
N VAL A 9 -2.00 3.54 1.94
CA VAL A 9 -1.33 3.49 0.64
C VAL A 9 -0.81 4.89 0.32
N LEU A 10 0.48 5.02 0.02
CA LEU A 10 1.10 6.31 -0.25
C LEU A 10 0.96 6.67 -1.75
N SER A 11 1.06 7.96 -2.06
CA SER A 11 1.02 8.48 -3.44
C SER A 11 2.11 7.92 -4.36
N ASN A 12 3.23 7.45 -3.81
CA ASN A 12 4.29 6.77 -4.57
C ASN A 12 4.02 5.27 -4.83
N GLY A 13 2.88 4.74 -4.37
CA GLY A 13 2.52 3.33 -4.50
C GLY A 13 3.09 2.43 -3.42
N CYS A 14 3.90 2.95 -2.49
CA CYS A 14 4.33 2.19 -1.31
C CYS A 14 3.15 1.99 -0.36
N VAL A 15 3.15 0.85 0.34
CA VAL A 15 2.07 0.46 1.23
C VAL A 15 2.59 0.36 2.65
N VAL A 16 1.84 0.93 3.58
CA VAL A 16 2.12 0.88 5.01
C VAL A 16 1.42 -0.34 5.60
N ALA A 17 2.19 -1.33 6.03
CA ALA A 17 1.72 -2.63 6.49
C ALA A 17 2.41 -3.00 7.81
N PRO A 18 1.88 -3.94 8.61
CA PRO A 18 2.51 -4.32 9.87
C PRO A 18 3.86 -5.00 9.62
N LYS A 19 4.78 -4.92 10.59
CA LYS A 19 6.09 -5.58 10.57
C LYS A 19 5.96 -7.05 10.18
N GLY A 20 6.82 -7.51 9.27
CA GLY A 20 6.82 -8.85 8.69
C GLY A 20 6.17 -8.93 7.30
N SER A 21 5.37 -7.93 6.90
CA SER A 21 4.73 -7.88 5.58
C SER A 21 5.75 -7.72 4.45
N MET A 22 6.84 -6.99 4.69
CA MET A 22 7.94 -6.82 3.72
C MET A 22 8.63 -8.14 3.42
N LEU A 23 8.92 -8.93 4.47
CA LEU A 23 9.53 -10.26 4.35
C LEU A 23 8.61 -11.22 3.61
N LEU A 24 7.31 -11.19 3.90
CA LEU A 24 6.32 -11.98 3.15
C LEU A 24 6.26 -11.58 1.69
N ALA A 25 6.27 -10.28 1.38
CA ALA A 25 6.22 -9.79 0.01
C ALA A 25 7.49 -10.16 -0.78
N LEU A 26 8.67 -10.08 -0.15
CA LEU A 26 9.95 -10.52 -0.72
C LEU A 26 9.95 -12.02 -0.99
N ALA A 27 9.57 -12.83 0.00
CA ALA A 27 9.52 -14.28 -0.14
C ALA A 27 8.52 -14.69 -1.25
N ALA A 28 7.32 -14.10 -1.24
CA ALA A 28 6.32 -14.36 -2.27
C ALA A 28 6.84 -14.03 -3.67
N LYS A 29 7.56 -12.90 -3.82
CA LYS A 29 8.20 -12.54 -5.10
C LYS A 29 9.27 -13.55 -5.51
N ALA A 30 10.09 -14.04 -4.57
CA ALA A 30 11.09 -15.09 -4.85
C ALA A 30 10.45 -16.42 -5.30
N PHE A 31 9.27 -16.76 -4.77
CA PHE A 31 8.50 -17.94 -5.17
C PHE A 31 7.55 -17.69 -6.35
N ASN A 32 7.62 -16.54 -7.01
CA ASN A 32 6.71 -16.14 -8.11
C ASN A 32 5.21 -16.20 -7.74
N VAL A 33 4.89 -15.96 -6.47
CA VAL A 33 3.51 -15.93 -5.97
C VAL A 33 3.02 -14.47 -5.95
N PRO A 34 1.84 -14.16 -6.53
CA PRO A 34 1.33 -12.79 -6.57
C PRO A 34 0.92 -12.30 -5.16
N VAL A 35 1.30 -11.06 -4.86
CA VAL A 35 0.99 -10.35 -3.61
C VAL A 35 -0.06 -9.29 -3.90
N LEU A 36 -1.24 -9.45 -3.31
CA LEU A 36 -2.32 -8.48 -3.41
C LEU A 36 -2.50 -7.74 -2.08
N ILE A 37 -2.57 -6.42 -2.18
CA ILE A 37 -2.87 -5.55 -1.05
C ILE A 37 -4.36 -5.28 -1.05
N VAL A 38 -5.03 -5.53 0.07
CA VAL A 38 -6.44 -5.17 0.25
C VAL A 38 -6.51 -3.86 1.04
N SER A 39 -7.08 -2.84 0.41
CA SER A 39 -7.23 -1.51 1.00
C SER A 39 -8.53 -0.88 0.55
N GLN A 40 -9.04 0.08 1.30
CA GLN A 40 -10.13 0.94 0.84
C GLN A 40 -9.55 2.25 0.30
N THR A 41 -10.25 2.88 -0.64
CA THR A 41 -9.86 4.16 -1.27
C THR A 41 -9.56 5.27 -0.27
N PHE A 42 -10.26 5.31 0.88
CA PHE A 42 -10.02 6.34 1.90
C PHE A 42 -8.65 6.25 2.58
N LYS A 43 -8.00 5.07 2.57
CA LYS A 43 -6.68 4.85 3.17
C LYS A 43 -5.52 5.35 2.29
N PHE A 44 -5.82 5.89 1.10
CA PHE A 44 -4.81 6.51 0.26
C PHE A 44 -4.42 7.87 0.83
N VAL A 45 -3.12 8.13 0.94
CA VAL A 45 -2.55 9.34 1.56
C VAL A 45 -1.53 9.97 0.62
N ASP A 46 -1.61 11.28 0.41
CA ASP A 46 -0.71 12.03 -0.49
C ASP A 46 0.70 12.24 0.09
N LYS A 47 0.88 12.02 1.39
CA LYS A 47 2.17 12.16 2.07
C LYS A 47 3.16 11.07 1.62
N VAL A 48 4.23 11.46 0.95
CA VAL A 48 5.35 10.56 0.63
C VAL A 48 6.28 10.45 1.84
N GLN A 49 6.24 9.32 2.57
CA GLN A 49 7.23 9.04 3.61
C GLN A 49 8.46 8.38 2.99
N ALA A 50 9.51 9.16 2.78
CA ALA A 50 10.75 8.74 2.11
C ALA A 50 11.74 7.96 3.01
N SER A 51 11.46 7.80 4.31
CA SER A 51 12.44 7.17 5.21
C SER A 51 11.78 6.45 6.38
N GLY A 52 12.38 5.31 6.77
CA GLY A 52 11.86 4.18 7.55
C GLY A 52 11.33 4.42 8.97
N ARG A 53 10.93 5.65 9.32
CA ARG A 53 10.17 5.94 10.53
C ARG A 53 8.74 6.24 10.13
N VAL A 54 7.88 5.23 10.18
CA VAL A 54 6.41 5.42 10.14
C VAL A 54 5.98 6.09 11.46
N ALA A 55 6.30 7.37 11.61
CA ALA A 55 6.16 8.13 12.84
C ALA A 55 4.75 8.71 13.03
N LEU A 56 3.75 8.26 12.27
CA LEU A 56 2.44 8.91 12.25
C LEU A 56 1.48 8.46 13.36
N LEU A 57 1.77 7.40 14.13
CA LEU A 57 0.83 6.88 15.14
C LEU A 57 1.44 6.32 16.44
N GLY A 58 2.74 6.53 16.72
CA GLY A 58 3.37 5.97 17.94
C GLY A 58 3.34 4.43 18.03
N ARG A 59 2.93 3.75 16.95
CA ARG A 59 2.91 2.29 16.83
C ARG A 59 4.19 1.85 16.16
N GLU A 60 5.14 1.36 16.94
CA GLU A 60 6.45 0.86 16.49
C GLU A 60 6.34 -0.40 15.60
N SER A 61 5.14 -0.85 15.25
CA SER A 61 4.89 -2.15 14.62
C SER A 61 4.56 -2.07 13.13
N MET A 62 4.77 -0.93 12.48
CA MET A 62 4.43 -0.71 11.07
C MET A 62 5.70 -0.53 10.22
N GLU A 63 5.69 -1.00 8.99
CA GLU A 63 6.77 -0.87 8.00
C GLU A 63 6.24 -0.45 6.62
N LEU A 64 7.16 -0.14 5.72
CA LEU A 64 6.87 0.25 4.35
C LEU A 64 7.20 -0.90 3.40
N VAL A 65 6.21 -1.33 2.63
CA VAL A 65 6.37 -2.29 1.53
C VAL A 65 6.43 -1.52 0.21
N PRO A 66 7.51 -1.64 -0.57
CA PRO A 66 7.64 -0.95 -1.85
C PRO A 66 6.67 -1.52 -2.89
N SER A 67 6.27 -0.66 -3.81
CA SER A 67 5.35 -0.99 -4.92
C SER A 67 5.88 -2.11 -5.81
N ASP A 68 7.20 -2.27 -5.95
CA ASP A 68 7.83 -3.33 -6.77
C ASP A 68 7.50 -4.75 -6.29
N LEU A 69 7.16 -4.93 -5.02
CA LEU A 69 6.81 -6.23 -4.46
C LEU A 69 5.30 -6.51 -4.53
N ILE A 70 4.51 -5.52 -4.94
CA ILE A 70 3.06 -5.58 -4.93
C ILE A 70 2.57 -5.81 -6.35
N THR A 71 1.78 -6.86 -6.55
CA THR A 71 1.20 -7.17 -7.86
C THR A 71 0.04 -6.23 -8.17
N ALA A 72 -0.87 -6.05 -7.21
CA ALA A 72 -2.02 -5.17 -7.35
C ALA A 72 -2.59 -4.75 -6.00
N ILE A 73 -3.29 -3.61 -5.99
CA ILE A 73 -4.07 -3.12 -4.86
C ILE A 73 -5.55 -3.34 -5.19
N VAL A 74 -6.21 -4.14 -4.37
CA VAL A 74 -7.66 -4.39 -4.43
C VAL A 74 -8.35 -3.33 -3.60
N THR A 75 -9.16 -2.50 -4.26
CA THR A 75 -9.96 -1.45 -3.63
C THR A 75 -11.45 -1.68 -3.85
N ASP A 76 -12.28 -0.90 -3.16
CA ASP A 76 -13.74 -0.88 -3.26
C ASP A 76 -14.27 -0.46 -4.65
N ILE A 77 -13.46 0.23 -5.46
CA ILE A 77 -13.81 0.61 -6.83
C ILE A 77 -13.30 -0.39 -7.88
N ARG A 78 -12.02 -0.79 -7.80
CA ARG A 78 -11.38 -1.70 -8.76
C ARG A 78 -10.08 -2.28 -8.21
N VAL A 79 -9.61 -3.35 -8.82
CA VAL A 79 -8.21 -3.79 -8.76
C VAL A 79 -7.34 -2.85 -9.60
N LEU A 80 -6.32 -2.29 -8.96
CA LEU A 80 -5.53 -1.19 -9.49
C LEU A 80 -4.03 -1.49 -9.30
N PRO A 81 -3.14 -1.11 -10.22
CA PRO A 81 -1.71 -1.21 -9.99
C PRO A 81 -1.27 -0.17 -8.95
N PRO A 82 -0.20 -0.41 -8.16
CA PRO A 82 0.26 0.53 -7.15
C PRO A 82 0.66 1.90 -7.72
N THR A 83 1.06 1.96 -9.00
CA THR A 83 1.37 3.20 -9.74
C THR A 83 0.16 4.12 -9.97
N SER A 84 -1.07 3.60 -9.80
CA SER A 84 -2.30 4.38 -9.94
C SER A 84 -2.76 5.06 -8.65
N ALA A 85 -2.02 4.90 -7.55
CA ALA A 85 -2.29 5.59 -6.28
C ALA A 85 -2.55 7.10 -6.39
N PRO A 86 -1.80 7.90 -7.18
CA PRO A 86 -2.09 9.33 -7.31
C PRO A 86 -3.40 9.61 -8.07
N ALA A 87 -3.83 8.72 -8.97
CA ALA A 87 -5.11 8.86 -9.65
C ALA A 87 -6.27 8.61 -8.69
N VAL A 88 -6.14 7.63 -7.79
CA VAL A 88 -7.13 7.37 -6.72
C VAL A 88 -7.22 8.55 -5.77
N LEU A 89 -6.09 9.17 -5.41
CA LEU A 89 -6.06 10.37 -4.57
C LEU A 89 -6.78 11.56 -5.23
N LYS A 90 -6.58 11.75 -6.54
CA LYS A 90 -7.33 12.77 -7.29
C LYS A 90 -8.82 12.47 -7.35
N ALA A 91 -9.20 11.24 -7.64
CA ALA A 91 -10.61 10.82 -7.65
C ALA A 91 -11.27 11.04 -6.29
N LYS A 92 -10.55 10.72 -5.20
CA LYS A 92 -10.99 10.99 -3.83
C LYS A 92 -11.17 12.50 -3.54
N ALA A 93 -10.33 13.36 -4.11
CA ALA A 93 -10.44 14.81 -3.92
C ALA A 93 -11.67 15.40 -4.62
N LEU A 94 -12.01 14.87 -5.81
CA LEU A 94 -13.19 15.29 -6.58
C LEU A 94 -14.52 14.89 -5.92
N ASP A 95 -14.54 13.79 -5.15
CA ASP A 95 -15.73 13.33 -4.41
C ASP A 95 -16.01 14.17 -3.15
N LEU A 96 -15.04 14.98 -2.73
CA LEU A 96 -15.13 15.87 -1.56
C LEU A 96 -15.57 17.30 -1.92
N GLU A 97 -15.73 17.61 -3.21
CA GLU A 97 -16.26 18.88 -3.73
C GLU A 97 -17.77 18.78 -4.00
#